data_AF-A0A651E5U2-F1
#
_entry.id   AF-A0A651E5U2-F1
#
_cell.length_a   1.000
_cell.length_b   1.000
_cell.length_c   1.000
_cell.angle_alpha   90.00
_cell.angle_beta   90.00
_cell.angle_gamma   90.00
#
_symmetry.space_group_name_H-M   'P 1'
#
loop_
_entity.id
_entity.type
_entity.pdbx_description
1 polymer ?
#
loop_
_entity_poly.entity_id
_entity_poly.type
_entity_poly.pdbx_seq_one_letter_code
_entity_poly.pdbx_strand_id
1 'polypeptide(L)'
;MAQPFGGRARESSPVPLRALGLSLLALSAPVVGALAAPDWMVEESGVLLWLTVLIPPFLLTYYRGWRGASLGLAGGMAALALAQVLLVSLDLAAPNFQVIFWMVCTYIGVCIGIGLLAELLRRERAEAEAMALTDPLTQLPNRRHASIFIDAAFAAGIRGEPVSAVLMDLDHFKQFNDRHGHSAGDDVLCSFAAALHRATRRMDLSCRWGGEEFLSVLSNCTAEGAQIFVGRVRSEFAKEEFAWGEVTFSAGVAQYGSGMRSSDELVAAADRALYEAKEAGRNCTRIAEAPPVEVDLVPGSRGDPATSGGPPIVKVVLRPAEEAGLGFDPVEEEASLTQAIEDGLPTGEGTILVVDDHAPTRRGIGRFLRRLGYSVVEAPDGRSALASARSMESLDLLLTDLVMPGMSGFTLMQKLEDEHGPHRVLYISGHQQTEVIWDGAPGSVIEYLSKPTEPAGLARAVRNLLDRPVPEVVNNPS
;
A
#
# COMPACT_ATOMS: atom_id res chain seq x y z
N MET A 1 -14.51 27.98 15.94
CA MET A 1 -13.15 28.58 15.86
C MET A 1 -12.15 27.42 15.81
N ALA A 2 -11.92 26.88 14.63
CA ALA A 2 -11.10 25.68 14.45
C ALA A 2 -9.61 26.06 14.51
N GLN A 3 -8.86 25.46 15.44
CA GLN A 3 -7.41 25.53 15.40
C GLN A 3 -6.88 24.52 14.37
N PRO A 4 -5.94 24.91 13.50
CA PRO A 4 -5.32 23.98 12.58
C PRO A 4 -4.48 23.00 13.38
N PHE A 5 -4.64 21.71 13.09
CA PHE A 5 -3.82 20.64 13.62
C PHE A 5 -2.34 21.00 13.46
N GLY A 6 -1.60 20.98 14.57
CA GLY A 6 -0.15 21.10 14.56
C GLY A 6 0.43 19.98 13.69
N GLY A 7 0.78 20.34 12.46
CA GLY A 7 1.53 19.48 11.58
C GLY A 7 2.85 19.15 12.27
N ARG A 8 3.02 17.89 12.69
CA ARG A 8 4.37 17.32 12.72
C ARG A 8 4.96 17.63 11.35
N ALA A 9 6.08 18.35 11.32
CA ALA A 9 6.79 18.66 10.10
C ALA A 9 6.92 17.36 9.31
N ARG A 10 6.18 17.23 8.20
CA ARG A 10 6.34 16.12 7.26
C ARG A 10 7.84 16.03 7.01
N GLU A 11 8.46 14.92 7.40
CA GLU A 11 9.88 14.69 7.14
C GLU A 11 10.09 14.94 5.66
N SER A 12 10.92 15.93 5.34
CA SER A 12 11.21 16.32 3.98
C SER A 12 11.66 15.07 3.24
N SER A 13 10.95 14.69 2.17
CA SER A 13 11.35 13.55 1.36
C SER A 13 12.83 13.66 1.02
N PRO A 14 13.63 12.59 1.20
CA PRO A 14 15.04 12.65 0.95
C PRO A 14 15.26 13.10 -0.50
N VAL A 15 16.12 14.10 -0.69
CA VAL A 15 16.46 14.59 -2.03
C VAL A 15 17.09 13.42 -2.79
N PRO A 16 16.54 13.02 -3.95
CA PRO A 16 17.09 11.89 -4.69
C PRO A 16 18.53 12.20 -5.11
N LEU A 17 19.41 11.21 -5.03
CA LEU A 17 20.85 11.35 -5.33
C LEU A 17 21.10 11.98 -6.71
N ARG A 18 20.23 11.68 -7.69
CA ARG A 18 20.27 12.27 -9.03
C ARG A 18 20.09 13.79 -9.02
N ALA A 19 19.13 14.30 -8.24
CA ALA A 19 18.87 15.74 -8.13
C ALA A 19 20.02 16.47 -7.41
N LEU A 20 20.64 15.81 -6.43
CA LEU A 20 21.80 16.33 -5.72
C LEU A 20 23.04 16.37 -6.65
N GLY A 21 23.25 15.34 -7.46
CA GLY A 21 24.27 15.30 -8.50
C GLY A 21 24.09 16.39 -9.58
N LEU A 22 22.87 16.56 -10.08
CA LEU A 22 22.51 17.64 -11.01
C LEU A 22 22.78 19.03 -10.42
N SER A 23 22.45 19.22 -9.14
CA SER A 23 22.70 20.48 -8.43
C SER A 23 24.20 20.77 -8.31
N LEU A 24 25.02 19.78 -7.96
CA LEU A 24 26.47 19.94 -7.88
C LEU A 24 27.09 20.23 -9.26
N LEU A 25 26.66 19.51 -10.29
CA LEU A 25 27.13 19.73 -11.66
C LEU A 25 26.78 21.14 -12.15
N ALA A 26 25.56 21.60 -11.89
CA ALA A 26 25.10 22.93 -12.26
C ALA A 26 25.87 24.06 -11.54
N LEU A 27 26.23 23.87 -10.25
CA LEU A 27 27.07 24.81 -9.50
C LEU A 27 28.54 24.81 -9.96
N SER A 28 29.03 23.68 -10.48
CA SER A 28 30.40 23.59 -10.99
C SER A 28 30.60 24.26 -12.35
N ALA A 29 29.54 24.38 -13.16
CA ALA A 29 29.65 24.86 -14.54
C ALA A 29 30.25 26.28 -14.68
N PRO A 30 29.87 27.30 -13.88
CA PRO A 30 30.49 28.61 -13.96
C PRO A 30 31.96 28.60 -13.51
N VAL A 31 32.28 27.78 -12.50
CA VAL A 31 33.66 27.65 -11.98
C VAL A 31 34.56 26.97 -13.01
N VAL A 32 34.09 25.90 -13.64
CA VAL A 32 34.80 25.20 -14.70
C VAL A 32 34.94 26.10 -15.94
N GLY A 33 33.88 26.83 -16.31
CA GLY A 33 33.91 27.80 -17.40
C GLY A 33 34.98 28.87 -17.18
N ALA A 34 35.10 29.41 -15.95
CA ALA A 34 36.14 30.38 -15.59
C ALA A 34 37.56 29.85 -15.82
N LEU A 35 37.79 28.55 -15.59
CA LEU A 35 39.10 27.92 -15.69
C LEU A 35 39.42 27.44 -17.12
N ALA A 36 38.44 26.91 -17.83
CA ALA A 36 38.64 26.22 -19.11
C ALA A 36 38.51 27.16 -20.33
N ALA A 37 37.69 28.20 -20.24
CA ALA A 37 37.42 29.12 -21.34
C ALA A 37 37.18 30.55 -20.80
N PRO A 38 38.21 31.19 -20.24
CA PRO A 38 38.07 32.51 -19.61
C PRO A 38 37.63 33.60 -20.59
N ASP A 39 38.10 33.58 -21.84
CA ASP A 39 37.72 34.58 -22.85
C ASP A 39 36.19 34.61 -23.09
N TRP A 40 35.54 33.45 -23.08
CA TRP A 40 34.08 33.32 -23.24
C TRP A 40 33.29 33.83 -22.02
N MET A 41 33.91 33.75 -20.84
CA MET A 41 33.34 34.23 -19.57
C MET A 41 33.43 35.75 -19.43
N VAL A 42 34.40 36.38 -20.10
CA VAL A 42 34.61 37.83 -20.11
C VAL A 42 33.73 38.54 -21.15
N GLU A 43 33.42 37.88 -22.26
CA GLU A 43 32.45 38.36 -23.25
C GLU A 43 30.99 38.29 -22.75
N GLU A 44 30.08 39.08 -23.34
CA GLU A 44 28.66 39.15 -22.94
C GLU A 44 27.94 37.78 -22.94
N SER A 45 28.48 36.80 -23.65
CA SER A 45 28.03 35.40 -23.70
C SER A 45 28.21 34.62 -22.39
N GLY A 46 29.13 35.02 -21.51
CA GLY A 46 29.38 34.36 -20.23
C GLY A 46 28.17 34.38 -19.27
N VAL A 47 27.27 35.34 -19.46
CA VAL A 47 26.01 35.50 -18.69
C VAL A 47 25.11 34.26 -18.78
N LEU A 48 25.15 33.52 -19.88
CA LEU A 48 24.32 32.32 -20.08
C LEU A 48 24.76 31.14 -19.20
N LEU A 49 26.07 30.98 -18.99
CA LEU A 49 26.62 29.95 -18.09
C LEU A 49 26.20 30.18 -16.64
N TRP A 50 25.95 31.44 -16.25
CA TRP A 50 25.46 31.77 -14.92
C TRP A 50 24.01 31.33 -14.65
N LEU A 51 23.22 31.09 -15.70
CA LEU A 51 21.85 30.58 -15.54
C LEU A 51 21.82 29.19 -14.91
N THR A 52 22.89 28.39 -15.02
CA THR A 52 22.95 27.06 -14.39
C THR A 52 22.90 27.15 -12.86
N VAL A 53 23.32 28.27 -12.27
CA VAL A 53 23.28 28.50 -10.82
C VAL A 53 21.85 28.58 -10.28
N LEU A 54 20.85 28.77 -11.15
CA LEU A 54 19.43 28.76 -10.78
C LEU A 54 18.84 27.35 -10.61
N ILE A 55 19.50 26.32 -11.16
CA ILE A 55 19.03 24.93 -11.13
C ILE A 55 19.02 24.35 -9.70
N PRO A 56 20.08 24.49 -8.87
CA PRO A 56 20.06 24.01 -7.48
C PRO A 56 18.99 24.66 -6.60
N PRO A 57 18.80 25.99 -6.56
CA PRO A 57 17.66 26.61 -5.88
C PRO A 57 16.34 26.00 -6.30
N PHE A 58 16.10 25.80 -7.60
CA PHE A 58 14.87 25.19 -8.09
C PHE A 58 14.67 23.76 -7.59
N LEU A 59 15.66 22.88 -7.81
CA LEU A 59 15.58 21.47 -7.42
C LEU A 59 15.50 21.29 -5.91
N LEU A 60 16.31 22.01 -5.14
CA LEU A 60 16.32 21.90 -3.68
C LEU A 60 15.05 22.47 -3.07
N THR A 61 14.51 23.58 -3.61
CA THR A 61 13.21 24.13 -3.16
C THR A 61 12.08 23.14 -3.40
N TYR A 62 12.11 22.40 -4.51
CA TYR A 62 11.11 21.38 -4.82
C TYR A 62 11.09 20.27 -3.76
N TYR A 63 12.25 19.74 -3.35
CA TYR A 63 12.32 18.62 -2.41
C TYR A 63 12.34 19.02 -0.92
N ARG A 64 12.84 20.21 -0.57
CA ARG A 64 13.07 20.64 0.83
C ARG A 64 12.38 21.95 1.22
N GLY A 65 11.55 22.52 0.35
CA GLY A 65 10.86 23.78 0.61
C GLY A 65 11.84 24.92 0.87
N TRP A 66 11.52 25.82 1.81
CA TRP A 66 12.33 26.99 2.13
C TRP A 66 13.76 26.68 2.59
N ARG A 67 13.97 25.54 3.26
CA ARG A 67 15.33 25.09 3.64
C ARG A 67 16.16 24.69 2.42
N GLY A 68 15.52 24.19 1.37
CA GLY A 68 16.17 23.90 0.09
C GLY A 68 16.47 25.17 -0.71
N ALA A 69 15.53 26.12 -0.71
CA ALA A 69 15.71 27.42 -1.35
C ALA A 69 16.92 28.18 -0.78
N SER A 70 17.05 28.24 0.55
CA SER A 70 18.18 28.91 1.21
C SER A 70 19.51 28.21 0.92
N LEU A 71 19.53 26.88 0.90
CA LEU A 71 20.73 26.10 0.59
C LEU A 71 21.18 26.30 -0.87
N GLY A 72 20.23 26.27 -1.81
CA GLY A 72 20.51 26.56 -3.21
C GLY A 72 21.01 27.99 -3.43
N LEU A 73 20.38 28.97 -2.77
CA LEU A 73 20.81 30.37 -2.82
C LEU A 73 22.25 30.53 -2.29
N ALA A 74 22.55 29.95 -1.12
CA ALA A 74 23.89 29.99 -0.54
C ALA A 74 24.93 29.31 -1.44
N GLY A 75 24.62 28.13 -1.99
CA GLY A 75 25.50 27.41 -2.91
C GLY A 75 25.78 28.20 -4.19
N GLY A 76 24.76 28.84 -4.76
CA GLY A 76 24.95 29.66 -5.94
C GLY A 76 25.71 30.95 -5.70
N MET A 77 25.50 31.61 -4.56
CA MET A 77 26.30 32.76 -4.14
C MET A 77 27.78 32.37 -3.94
N ALA A 78 28.05 31.19 -3.39
CA ALA A 78 29.41 30.68 -3.23
C ALA A 78 30.08 30.37 -4.58
N ALA A 79 29.37 29.74 -5.52
CA ALA A 79 29.88 29.49 -6.86
C ALA A 79 30.18 30.79 -7.60
N LEU A 80 29.30 31.79 -7.47
CA LEU A 80 29.46 33.12 -8.05
C LEU A 80 30.67 33.86 -7.48
N ALA A 81 30.82 33.88 -6.16
CA ALA A 81 31.99 34.47 -5.52
C ALA A 81 33.29 33.76 -5.93
N LEU A 82 33.29 32.43 -5.98
CA LEU A 82 34.48 31.65 -6.33
C LEU A 82 34.94 31.90 -7.77
N ALA A 83 34.03 31.86 -8.74
CA ALA A 83 34.40 32.10 -10.14
C ALA A 83 34.91 33.54 -10.35
N GLN A 84 34.36 34.53 -9.65
CA GLN A 84 34.86 35.91 -9.70
C GLN A 84 36.27 36.04 -9.10
N VAL A 85 36.51 35.41 -7.92
CA VAL A 85 37.84 35.40 -7.30
C VAL A 85 38.88 34.76 -8.21
N LEU A 86 38.53 33.66 -8.90
CA LEU A 86 39.42 32.99 -9.84
C LEU A 86 39.76 33.85 -11.06
N LEU A 87 38.77 34.47 -11.69
CA LEU A 87 39.00 35.35 -12.85
C LEU A 87 39.94 36.51 -12.52
N VAL A 88 39.77 37.12 -11.35
CA VAL A 88 40.62 38.24 -10.89
C VAL A 88 42.01 37.74 -10.48
N SER A 89 42.11 36.64 -9.74
CA SER A 89 43.40 36.12 -9.25
C SER A 89 44.32 35.62 -10.36
N LEU A 90 43.73 35.20 -11.48
CA LEU A 90 44.45 34.77 -12.69
C LEU A 90 44.74 35.91 -13.66
N ASP A 91 44.37 37.15 -13.31
CA ASP A 91 44.53 38.36 -14.13
C ASP A 91 43.83 38.26 -15.51
N LEU A 92 42.75 37.48 -15.57
CA LEU A 92 41.98 37.20 -16.79
C LEU A 92 40.85 38.22 -17.01
N ALA A 93 40.39 38.89 -15.94
CA ALA A 93 39.35 39.90 -16.01
C ALA A 93 39.47 40.94 -14.89
N ALA A 94 39.15 42.20 -15.20
CA ALA A 94 38.97 43.23 -14.19
C ALA A 94 37.59 43.08 -13.52
N PRO A 95 37.48 43.27 -12.19
CA PRO A 95 36.21 43.15 -11.50
C PRO A 95 35.25 44.26 -11.93
N ASN A 96 34.15 43.88 -12.59
CA ASN A 96 33.06 44.79 -12.91
C ASN A 96 31.96 44.72 -11.84
N PHE A 97 32.08 45.57 -10.82
CA PHE A 97 31.15 45.60 -9.68
C PHE A 97 29.71 45.89 -10.08
N GLN A 98 29.48 46.64 -11.17
CA GLN A 98 28.14 46.96 -11.64
C GLN A 98 27.44 45.73 -12.24
N VAL A 99 28.15 44.94 -13.05
CA VAL A 99 27.62 43.68 -13.61
C VAL A 99 27.38 42.65 -12.49
N ILE A 100 28.31 42.53 -11.54
CA ILE A 100 28.16 41.62 -10.39
C ILE A 100 26.93 42.01 -9.56
N PHE A 101 26.72 43.29 -9.30
CA PHE A 101 25.57 43.79 -8.55
C PHE A 101 24.25 43.37 -9.21
N TRP A 102 24.08 43.64 -10.51
CA TRP A 102 22.85 43.28 -11.24
C TRP A 102 22.66 41.77 -11.37
N MET A 103 23.74 41.00 -11.50
CA MET A 103 23.70 39.54 -11.52
C MET A 103 23.20 38.98 -10.18
N VAL A 104 23.73 39.48 -9.05
CA VAL A 104 23.29 39.08 -7.70
C VAL A 104 21.84 39.48 -7.44
N CYS A 105 21.44 40.70 -7.80
CA CYS A 105 20.06 41.16 -7.66
C CYS A 105 19.07 40.29 -8.46
N THR A 106 19.39 39.99 -9.73
CA THR A 106 18.58 39.11 -10.57
C THR A 106 18.51 37.71 -9.98
N TYR A 107 19.63 37.15 -9.53
CA TYR A 107 19.69 35.82 -8.92
C TYR A 107 18.81 35.71 -7.67
N ILE A 108 18.90 36.68 -6.76
CA ILE A 108 18.08 36.73 -5.55
C ILE A 108 16.59 36.85 -5.92
N GLY A 109 16.24 37.74 -6.85
CA GLY A 109 14.86 37.93 -7.29
C GLY A 109 14.24 36.66 -7.88
N VAL A 110 14.98 35.96 -8.76
CA VAL A 110 14.53 34.69 -9.35
C VAL A 110 14.41 33.59 -8.29
N CYS A 111 15.37 33.49 -7.35
CA CYS A 111 15.30 32.51 -6.25
C CYS A 111 14.08 32.74 -5.36
N ILE A 112 13.77 33.99 -5.02
CA ILE A 112 12.57 34.34 -4.24
C ILE A 112 11.31 33.98 -5.03
N GLY A 113 11.26 34.32 -6.32
CA GLY A 113 10.13 33.99 -7.20
C GLY A 113 9.87 32.48 -7.29
N ILE A 114 10.92 31.68 -7.48
CA ILE A 114 10.86 30.20 -7.48
C ILE A 114 10.39 29.68 -6.12
N GLY A 115 10.91 30.25 -5.02
CA GLY A 115 10.49 29.92 -3.66
C GLY A 115 9.00 30.13 -3.42
N LEU A 116 8.48 31.29 -3.84
CA LEU A 116 7.07 31.65 -3.73
C LEU A 116 6.19 30.77 -4.62
N LEU A 117 6.57 30.54 -5.87
CA LEU A 117 5.81 29.70 -6.81
C LEU A 117 5.72 28.25 -6.33
N ALA A 118 6.84 27.68 -5.86
CA ALA A 118 6.87 26.32 -5.33
C ALA A 118 6.00 26.17 -4.07
N GLU A 119 5.93 27.20 -3.23
CA GLU A 119 5.06 27.21 -2.06
C GLU A 119 3.57 27.28 -2.44
N LEU A 120 3.21 28.09 -3.44
CA LEU A 120 1.84 28.15 -3.96
C LEU A 120 1.40 26.80 -4.53
N LEU A 121 2.24 26.19 -5.39
CA LEU A 121 1.96 24.87 -5.97
C LEU A 121 1.81 23.79 -4.89
N ARG A 122 2.63 23.84 -3.82
CA ARG A 122 2.49 22.91 -2.69
C ARG A 122 1.16 23.09 -1.96
N ARG A 123 0.70 24.33 -1.77
CA ARG A 123 -0.58 24.62 -1.10
C ARG A 123 -1.76 24.13 -1.92
N GLU A 124 -1.80 24.45 -3.21
CA GLU A 124 -2.84 23.95 -4.12
C GLU A 124 -2.88 22.42 -4.13
N ARG A 125 -1.71 21.77 -4.18
CA ARG A 125 -1.62 20.31 -4.11
C ARG A 125 -2.13 19.77 -2.77
N ALA A 126 -1.80 20.41 -1.65
CA ALA A 126 -2.27 19.98 -0.33
C ALA A 126 -3.79 20.14 -0.17
N GLU A 127 -4.37 21.20 -0.73
CA GLU A 127 -5.83 21.41 -0.77
C GLU A 127 -6.51 20.38 -1.67
N ALA A 128 -5.92 20.06 -2.84
CA ALA A 128 -6.38 18.99 -3.71
C ALA A 128 -6.30 17.61 -3.03
N GLU A 129 -5.22 17.33 -2.30
CA GLU A 129 -5.07 16.12 -1.49
C GLU A 129 -6.09 16.06 -0.34
N ALA A 130 -6.40 17.18 0.31
CA ALA A 130 -7.39 17.24 1.39
C ALA A 130 -8.82 16.99 0.85
N MET A 131 -9.17 17.57 -0.29
CA MET A 131 -10.43 17.27 -0.99
C MET A 131 -10.51 15.79 -1.41
N ALA A 132 -9.37 15.16 -1.68
CA ALA A 132 -9.30 13.73 -2.01
C ALA A 132 -9.46 12.78 -0.81
N LEU A 133 -9.54 13.27 0.43
CA LEU A 133 -9.66 12.47 1.66
C LEU A 133 -11.02 12.59 2.37
N THR A 134 -11.92 13.43 1.85
CA THR A 134 -13.27 13.64 2.37
C THR A 134 -14.32 13.22 1.36
N ASP A 135 -15.43 12.67 1.83
CA ASP A 135 -16.60 12.37 1.01
C ASP A 135 -17.38 13.68 0.75
N PRO A 136 -17.67 14.04 -0.53
CA PRO A 136 -18.29 15.32 -0.87
C PRO A 136 -19.73 15.46 -0.37
N LEU A 137 -20.46 14.35 -0.21
CA LEU A 137 -21.85 14.38 0.25
C LEU A 137 -21.91 14.54 1.77
N THR A 138 -21.28 13.63 2.50
CA THR A 138 -21.41 13.54 3.97
C THR A 138 -20.41 14.39 4.73
N GLN A 139 -19.37 14.91 4.06
CA GLN A 139 -18.24 15.63 4.66
C GLN A 139 -17.44 14.83 5.69
N LEU A 140 -17.72 13.53 5.83
CA LEU A 140 -16.87 12.62 6.59
C LEU A 140 -15.60 12.30 5.79
N PRO A 141 -14.54 11.84 6.47
CA PRO A 141 -13.45 11.11 5.82
C PRO A 141 -13.98 10.07 4.82
N ASN A 142 -13.30 9.91 3.69
CA ASN A 142 -13.63 8.87 2.72
C ASN A 142 -12.83 7.58 2.99
N ARG A 143 -13.15 6.52 2.25
CA ARG A 143 -12.46 5.22 2.32
C ARG A 143 -10.93 5.33 2.28
N ARG A 144 -10.37 6.20 1.43
CA ARG A 144 -8.92 6.37 1.31
C ARG A 144 -8.28 6.89 2.60
N HIS A 145 -8.91 7.86 3.25
CA HIS A 145 -8.43 8.35 4.54
C HIS A 145 -8.54 7.27 5.61
N ALA A 146 -9.65 6.54 5.62
CA ALA A 146 -9.86 5.45 6.57
C ALA A 146 -8.83 4.32 6.45
N SER A 147 -8.44 3.92 5.23
CA SER A 147 -7.35 2.95 5.01
C SER A 147 -6.04 3.39 5.67
N ILE A 148 -5.64 4.66 5.50
CA ILE A 148 -4.41 5.19 6.13
C ILE A 148 -4.51 5.15 7.65
N PHE A 149 -5.68 5.50 8.21
CA PHE A 149 -5.88 5.56 9.65
C PHE A 149 -5.94 4.18 10.29
N ILE A 150 -6.65 3.22 9.66
CA ILE A 150 -6.77 1.87 10.20
C ILE A 150 -5.45 1.12 10.18
N ASP A 151 -4.59 1.34 9.18
CA ASP A 151 -3.24 0.74 9.16
C ASP A 151 -2.39 1.24 10.35
N ALA A 152 -2.45 2.54 10.63
CA ALA A 152 -1.75 3.14 11.76
C ALA A 152 -2.32 2.67 13.11
N ALA A 153 -3.65 2.56 13.23
CA ALA A 153 -4.31 2.04 14.41
C ALA A 153 -4.00 0.55 14.61
N PHE A 154 -4.05 -0.26 13.56
CA PHE A 154 -3.70 -1.67 13.59
C PHE A 154 -2.27 -1.90 14.09
N ALA A 155 -1.31 -1.10 13.62
CA ALA A 155 0.05 -1.13 14.14
C ALA A 155 0.13 -0.78 15.64
N ALA A 156 -0.77 0.06 16.16
CA ALA A 156 -0.92 0.30 17.61
C ALA A 156 -1.52 -0.90 18.34
N GLY A 157 -2.48 -1.58 17.71
CA GLY A 157 -3.00 -2.90 18.10
C GLY A 157 -1.88 -3.90 18.40
N ILE A 158 -0.94 -4.05 17.46
CA ILE A 158 0.22 -4.93 17.59
C ILE A 158 1.07 -4.59 18.83
N ARG A 159 1.13 -3.31 19.22
CA ARG A 159 1.88 -2.86 20.42
C ARG A 159 1.11 -3.04 21.73
N GLY A 160 -0.09 -3.63 21.68
CA GLY A 160 -0.92 -3.93 22.85
C GLY A 160 -1.97 -2.86 23.18
N GLU A 161 -2.17 -1.85 22.33
CA GLU A 161 -3.27 -0.90 22.51
C GLU A 161 -4.57 -1.49 21.93
N PRO A 162 -5.69 -1.56 22.66
CA PRO A 162 -6.92 -2.14 22.13
C PRO A 162 -7.44 -1.28 20.97
N VAL A 163 -7.71 -1.89 19.83
CA VAL A 163 -8.25 -1.21 18.64
C VAL A 163 -9.46 -1.98 18.16
N SER A 164 -10.53 -1.26 17.86
CA SER A 164 -11.76 -1.86 17.33
C SER A 164 -12.21 -1.17 16.04
N ALA A 165 -12.65 -1.97 15.09
CA ALA A 165 -13.32 -1.51 13.88
C ALA A 165 -14.82 -1.77 14.00
N VAL A 166 -15.62 -0.83 13.50
CA VAL A 166 -17.08 -0.92 13.48
C VAL A 166 -17.56 -0.61 12.08
N LEU A 167 -18.11 -1.61 11.40
CA LEU A 167 -18.77 -1.44 10.12
C LEU A 167 -20.27 -1.27 10.34
N MET A 168 -20.86 -0.26 9.71
CA MET A 168 -22.26 0.14 9.86
C MET A 168 -22.90 0.28 8.49
N ASP A 169 -24.14 -0.16 8.36
CA ASP A 169 -24.88 -0.12 7.10
C ASP A 169 -26.35 0.21 7.37
N LEU A 170 -26.88 1.15 6.58
CA LEU A 170 -28.25 1.62 6.70
C LEU A 170 -29.25 0.55 6.21
N ASP A 171 -30.13 0.13 7.12
CA ASP A 171 -31.04 -0.97 6.87
C ASP A 171 -32.07 -0.60 5.79
N HIS A 172 -32.21 -1.45 4.78
CA HIS A 172 -33.17 -1.28 3.67
C HIS A 172 -33.01 0.04 2.88
N PHE A 173 -31.83 0.66 2.88
CA PHE A 173 -31.60 1.97 2.25
C PHE A 173 -31.95 2.02 0.76
N LYS A 174 -31.65 0.96 -0.01
CA LYS A 174 -32.11 0.85 -1.40
C LYS A 174 -33.64 0.97 -1.55
N GLN A 175 -34.41 0.26 -0.71
CA GLN A 175 -35.87 0.30 -0.76
C GLN A 175 -36.41 1.68 -0.36
N PHE A 176 -35.74 2.33 0.59
CA PHE A 176 -36.03 3.71 0.96
C PHE A 176 -35.81 4.66 -0.23
N ASN A 177 -34.68 4.56 -0.92
CA ASN A 177 -34.40 5.37 -2.12
C ASN A 177 -35.40 5.11 -3.25
N ASP A 178 -35.76 3.84 -3.49
CA ASP A 178 -36.72 3.48 -4.53
C ASP A 178 -38.12 4.07 -4.24
N ARG A 179 -38.46 4.26 -2.96
CA ARG A 179 -39.76 4.78 -2.52
C ARG A 179 -39.80 6.31 -2.40
N HIS A 180 -38.72 6.93 -1.95
CA HIS A 180 -38.69 8.34 -1.56
C HIS A 180 -37.78 9.21 -2.43
N GLY A 181 -37.03 8.60 -3.36
CA GLY A 181 -36.10 9.25 -4.27
C GLY A 181 -34.71 9.44 -3.66
N HIS A 182 -33.70 9.58 -4.53
CA HIS A 182 -32.30 9.68 -4.13
C HIS A 182 -31.99 10.91 -3.25
N SER A 183 -32.67 12.04 -3.44
CA SER A 183 -32.46 13.23 -2.60
C SER A 183 -32.84 12.98 -1.14
N ALA A 184 -33.90 12.22 -0.87
CA ALA A 184 -34.25 11.83 0.48
C ALA A 184 -33.21 10.87 1.08
N GLY A 185 -32.64 9.99 0.25
CA GLY A 185 -31.51 9.14 0.64
C GLY A 185 -30.27 9.94 1.04
N ASP A 186 -29.94 10.97 0.26
CA ASP A 186 -28.83 11.87 0.54
C ASP A 186 -29.01 12.60 1.89
N ASP A 187 -30.22 13.04 2.21
CA ASP A 187 -30.56 13.63 3.51
C ASP A 187 -30.34 12.63 4.67
N VAL A 188 -30.75 11.37 4.49
CA VAL A 188 -30.52 10.29 5.47
C VAL A 188 -29.03 10.03 5.67
N LEU A 189 -28.26 9.96 4.59
CA LEU A 189 -26.80 9.77 4.65
C LEU A 189 -26.12 10.93 5.39
N CYS A 190 -26.52 12.16 5.12
CA CYS A 190 -25.98 13.36 5.78
C CYS A 190 -26.36 13.40 7.26
N SER A 191 -27.58 13.02 7.61
CA SER A 191 -28.05 12.94 8.98
C SER A 191 -27.30 11.85 9.77
N PHE A 192 -27.11 10.66 9.19
CA PHE A 192 -26.33 9.59 9.78
C PHE A 192 -24.87 9.99 9.98
N ALA A 193 -24.29 10.66 8.99
CA ALA A 193 -22.94 11.21 9.07
C ALA A 193 -22.79 12.26 10.19
N ALA A 194 -23.78 13.12 10.39
CA ALA A 194 -23.80 14.08 11.49
C ALA A 194 -23.88 13.38 12.86
N ALA A 195 -24.70 12.33 12.99
CA ALA A 195 -24.77 11.50 14.19
C ALA A 195 -23.42 10.82 14.50
N LEU A 196 -22.76 10.25 13.48
CA LEU A 196 -21.42 9.70 13.59
C LEU A 196 -20.41 10.77 14.03
N HIS A 197 -20.41 11.94 13.40
CA HIS A 197 -19.49 13.02 13.73
C HIS A 197 -19.62 13.46 15.19
N ARG A 198 -20.86 13.63 15.69
CA ARG A 198 -21.13 13.98 17.10
C ARG A 198 -20.70 12.88 18.07
N ALA A 199 -20.84 11.61 17.68
CA ALA A 199 -20.46 10.48 18.50
C ALA A 199 -18.94 10.17 18.46
N THR A 200 -18.21 10.59 17.43
CA THR A 200 -16.80 10.23 17.23
C THR A 200 -15.87 11.13 18.06
N ARG A 201 -14.92 10.52 18.77
CA ARG A 201 -13.92 11.27 19.55
C ARG A 201 -12.77 11.69 18.64
N ARG A 202 -11.99 12.69 19.08
CA ARG A 202 -10.84 13.21 18.32
C ARG A 202 -9.76 12.17 17.98
N MET A 203 -9.64 11.11 18.77
CA MET A 203 -8.68 10.02 18.59
C MET A 203 -9.22 8.85 17.74
N ASP A 204 -10.48 8.93 17.35
CA ASP A 204 -11.17 7.93 16.54
C ASP A 204 -11.45 8.53 15.15
N LEU A 205 -11.71 7.67 14.18
CA LEU A 205 -12.09 8.09 12.82
C LEU A 205 -13.41 7.42 12.45
N SER A 206 -14.38 8.20 11.98
CA SER A 206 -15.56 7.69 11.29
C SER A 206 -15.54 8.18 9.86
N CYS A 207 -15.86 7.30 8.91
CA CYS A 207 -15.76 7.57 7.48
C CYS A 207 -16.96 6.99 6.73
N ARG A 208 -17.21 7.51 5.54
CA ARG A 208 -18.07 6.85 4.56
C ARG A 208 -17.22 5.84 3.78
N TRP A 209 -17.50 4.56 3.98
CA TRP A 209 -16.74 3.44 3.41
C TRP A 209 -17.25 3.04 2.02
N GLY A 210 -18.56 3.10 1.84
CA GLY A 210 -19.26 2.74 0.61
C GLY A 210 -20.52 3.60 0.39
N GLY A 211 -21.42 3.15 -0.48
CA GLY A 211 -22.65 3.89 -0.82
C GLY A 211 -23.50 4.20 0.41
N GLU A 212 -23.90 3.16 1.14
CA GLU A 212 -24.70 3.22 2.37
C GLU A 212 -23.93 2.71 3.61
N GLU A 213 -22.64 2.45 3.44
CA GLU A 213 -21.76 1.83 4.42
C GLU A 213 -20.80 2.85 5.06
N PHE A 214 -20.62 2.74 6.37
CA PHE A 214 -19.77 3.59 7.18
C PHE A 214 -18.84 2.75 8.04
N LEU A 215 -17.58 3.18 8.17
CA LEU A 215 -16.59 2.52 9.01
C LEU A 215 -16.12 3.48 10.10
N SER A 216 -16.13 3.02 11.34
CA SER A 216 -15.48 3.69 12.46
C SER A 216 -14.30 2.87 12.97
N VAL A 217 -13.15 3.52 13.10
CA VAL A 217 -11.93 2.96 13.70
C VAL A 217 -11.73 3.64 15.05
N LEU A 218 -11.81 2.84 16.11
CA LEU A 218 -11.78 3.31 17.49
C LEU A 218 -10.44 2.96 18.12
N SER A 219 -9.69 3.98 18.51
CA SER A 219 -8.37 3.83 19.13
C SER A 219 -8.52 3.65 20.63
N ASN A 220 -7.70 2.78 21.23
CA ASN A 220 -7.76 2.48 22.66
C ASN A 220 -9.18 2.07 23.13
N CYS A 221 -9.83 1.20 22.35
CA CYS A 221 -11.21 0.79 22.52
C CYS A 221 -11.38 -0.73 22.34
N THR A 222 -11.96 -1.40 23.32
CA THR A 222 -12.34 -2.82 23.25
C THR A 222 -13.64 -3.01 22.49
N ALA A 223 -13.99 -4.26 22.16
CA ALA A 223 -15.24 -4.60 21.49
C ALA A 223 -16.47 -4.12 22.27
N GLU A 224 -16.46 -4.21 23.60
CA GLU A 224 -17.56 -3.71 24.45
C GLU A 224 -17.64 -2.18 24.40
N GLY A 225 -16.48 -1.51 24.43
CA GLY A 225 -16.40 -0.05 24.26
C GLY A 225 -16.93 0.39 22.89
N ALA A 226 -16.64 -0.38 21.85
CA ALA A 226 -17.15 -0.17 20.50
C ALA A 226 -18.67 -0.38 20.42
N GLN A 227 -19.21 -1.37 21.13
CA GLN A 227 -20.66 -1.55 21.23
C GLN A 227 -21.35 -0.36 21.94
N ILE A 228 -20.73 0.20 22.98
CA ILE A 228 -21.21 1.44 23.64
C ILE A 228 -21.16 2.62 22.66
N PHE A 229 -20.10 2.74 21.85
CA PHE A 229 -20.01 3.74 20.79
C PHE A 229 -21.16 3.61 19.79
N VAL A 230 -21.47 2.39 19.32
CA VAL A 230 -22.61 2.13 18.43
C VAL A 230 -23.93 2.52 19.08
N GLY A 231 -24.12 2.21 20.37
CA GLY A 231 -25.29 2.63 21.14
C GLY A 231 -25.46 4.15 21.15
N ARG A 232 -24.35 4.89 21.34
CA ARG A 232 -24.35 6.36 21.27
C ARG A 232 -24.71 6.86 19.87
N VAL A 233 -24.12 6.29 18.81
CA VAL A 233 -24.47 6.64 17.42
C VAL A 233 -25.96 6.43 17.17
N ARG A 234 -26.51 5.31 17.64
CA ARG A 234 -27.94 5.00 17.53
C ARG A 234 -28.82 6.01 18.27
N SER A 235 -28.45 6.38 19.50
CA SER A 235 -29.17 7.42 20.25
C SER A 235 -29.07 8.81 19.60
N GLU A 236 -27.95 9.15 18.97
CA GLU A 236 -27.80 10.42 18.24
C GLU A 236 -28.60 10.41 16.92
N PHE A 237 -28.61 9.29 16.20
CA PHE A 237 -29.35 9.16 14.94
C PHE A 237 -30.87 9.13 15.16
N ALA A 238 -31.34 8.52 16.25
CA ALA A 238 -32.75 8.49 16.60
C ALA A 238 -33.35 9.85 16.98
N LYS A 239 -32.52 10.89 17.20
CA LYS A 239 -33.01 12.27 17.43
C LYS A 239 -33.44 12.96 16.15
N GLU A 240 -33.04 12.42 15.00
CA GLU A 240 -33.32 13.00 13.69
C GLU A 240 -34.68 12.47 13.23
N GLU A 241 -35.66 13.36 13.13
CA GLU A 241 -37.00 13.01 12.64
C GLU A 241 -37.04 13.12 11.12
N PHE A 242 -37.07 11.98 10.45
CA PHE A 242 -37.28 11.95 9.00
C PHE A 242 -38.77 12.05 8.68
N ALA A 243 -39.12 12.93 7.74
CA ALA A 243 -40.50 13.10 7.28
C ALA A 243 -41.13 11.83 6.67
N TRP A 244 -40.32 10.81 6.39
CA TRP A 244 -40.67 9.63 5.61
C TRP A 244 -40.67 8.32 6.42
N GLY A 245 -40.41 8.38 7.73
CA GLY A 245 -40.43 7.22 8.63
C GLY A 245 -39.08 6.93 9.29
N GLU A 246 -39.04 5.88 10.12
CA GLU A 246 -37.83 5.51 10.87
C GLU A 246 -36.83 4.79 9.96
N VAL A 247 -35.60 5.29 9.92
CA VAL A 247 -34.45 4.61 9.29
C VAL A 247 -33.59 4.03 10.39
N THR A 248 -33.22 2.76 10.24
CA THR A 248 -32.37 2.04 11.22
C THR A 248 -31.08 1.60 10.56
N PHE A 249 -30.13 1.10 11.35
CA PHE A 249 -28.87 0.58 10.84
C PHE A 249 -28.41 -0.64 11.64
N SER A 250 -27.71 -1.53 10.93
CA SER A 250 -27.04 -2.68 11.51
C SER A 250 -25.55 -2.39 11.66
N ALA A 251 -24.91 -3.00 12.66
CA ALA A 251 -23.50 -2.79 12.94
C ALA A 251 -22.77 -4.10 13.24
N GLY A 252 -21.58 -4.26 12.67
CA GLY A 252 -20.62 -5.31 13.00
C GLY A 252 -19.40 -4.71 13.67
N VAL A 253 -19.04 -5.23 14.84
CA VAL A 253 -17.89 -4.80 15.63
C VAL A 253 -16.83 -5.89 15.56
N ALA A 254 -15.58 -5.53 15.32
CA ALA A 254 -14.45 -6.43 15.51
C ALA A 254 -13.35 -5.72 16.31
N GLN A 255 -12.77 -6.42 17.26
CA GLN A 255 -11.58 -5.96 17.98
C GLN A 255 -10.35 -6.64 17.40
N TYR A 256 -9.25 -5.90 17.31
CA TYR A 256 -7.94 -6.45 17.03
C TYR A 256 -7.64 -7.63 17.98
N GLY A 257 -7.35 -8.79 17.38
CA GLY A 257 -6.84 -9.97 18.06
C GLY A 257 -5.41 -10.26 17.61
N SER A 258 -4.60 -10.86 18.48
CA SER A 258 -3.20 -11.20 18.18
C SER A 258 -3.02 -12.14 16.98
N GLY A 259 -4.06 -12.87 16.57
CA GLY A 259 -4.06 -13.70 15.37
C GLY A 259 -4.33 -12.96 14.05
N MET A 260 -4.68 -11.68 14.10
CA MET A 260 -4.93 -10.87 12.90
C MET A 260 -3.60 -10.38 12.30
N ARG A 261 -3.43 -10.57 11.00
CA ARG A 261 -2.18 -10.24 10.27
C ARG A 261 -2.24 -8.90 9.52
N SER A 262 -3.43 -8.36 9.32
CA SER A 262 -3.62 -7.07 8.62
C SER A 262 -4.86 -6.32 9.11
N SER A 263 -4.88 -5.01 8.84
CA SER A 263 -6.06 -4.15 9.03
C SER A 263 -7.26 -4.64 8.21
N ASP A 264 -7.02 -5.23 7.02
CA ASP A 264 -8.07 -5.82 6.18
C ASP A 264 -8.75 -7.02 6.86
N GLU A 265 -8.01 -7.86 7.61
CA GLU A 265 -8.61 -8.96 8.39
C GLU A 265 -9.51 -8.43 9.52
N LEU A 266 -9.13 -7.31 10.14
CA LEU A 266 -9.93 -6.62 11.14
C LEU A 266 -11.24 -6.07 10.53
N VAL A 267 -11.17 -5.44 9.36
CA VAL A 267 -12.37 -4.97 8.63
C VAL A 267 -13.23 -6.15 8.19
N ALA A 268 -12.63 -7.22 7.66
CA ALA A 268 -13.35 -8.42 7.25
C ALA A 268 -14.05 -9.12 8.42
N ALA A 269 -13.46 -9.08 9.62
CA ALA A 269 -14.13 -9.56 10.84
C ALA A 269 -15.35 -8.70 11.20
N ALA A 270 -15.23 -7.36 11.10
CA ALA A 270 -16.36 -6.46 11.33
C ALA A 270 -17.46 -6.65 10.27
N ASP A 271 -17.10 -6.89 9.01
CA ASP A 271 -18.02 -7.19 7.92
C ASP A 271 -18.81 -8.48 8.15
N ARG A 272 -18.15 -9.57 8.57
CA ARG A 272 -18.84 -10.82 8.96
C ARG A 272 -19.85 -10.58 10.07
N ALA A 273 -19.47 -9.84 11.11
CA ALA A 273 -20.39 -9.50 12.19
C ALA A 273 -21.57 -8.63 11.69
N LEU A 274 -21.33 -7.71 10.76
CA LEU A 274 -22.40 -6.90 10.16
C LEU A 274 -23.37 -7.76 9.36
N TYR A 275 -22.86 -8.73 8.59
CA TYR A 275 -23.66 -9.69 7.87
C TYR A 275 -24.57 -10.50 8.82
N GLU A 276 -24.02 -11.01 9.93
CA GLU A 276 -24.79 -11.69 10.97
C GLU A 276 -25.87 -10.79 11.61
N ALA A 277 -25.57 -9.50 11.80
CA ALA A 277 -26.55 -8.53 12.29
C ALA A 277 -27.72 -8.34 11.31
N LYS A 278 -27.42 -8.31 10.00
CA LYS A 278 -28.44 -8.22 8.94
C LYS A 278 -29.30 -9.48 8.87
N GLU A 279 -28.72 -10.67 9.03
CA GLU A 279 -29.47 -11.94 9.07
C GLU A 279 -30.31 -12.09 10.33
N ALA A 280 -29.86 -11.56 11.47
CA ALA A 280 -30.57 -11.64 12.74
C ALA A 280 -31.77 -10.67 12.88
N GLY A 281 -32.25 -10.11 11.77
CA GLY A 281 -33.41 -9.22 11.74
C GLY A 281 -33.09 -7.72 11.70
N ARG A 282 -31.82 -7.34 11.43
CA ARG A 282 -31.36 -5.95 11.29
C ARG A 282 -31.53 -5.12 12.57
N ASN A 283 -31.28 -3.81 12.51
CA ASN A 283 -31.35 -2.87 13.63
C ASN A 283 -30.66 -3.41 14.89
N CYS A 284 -29.51 -4.06 14.75
CA CYS A 284 -28.80 -4.65 15.87
C CYS A 284 -27.28 -4.60 15.66
N THR A 285 -26.56 -4.87 16.74
CA THR A 285 -25.10 -4.94 16.72
C THR A 285 -24.67 -6.37 16.99
N ARG A 286 -23.66 -6.84 16.26
CA ARG A 286 -22.96 -8.09 16.54
C ARG A 286 -21.48 -7.81 16.73
N ILE A 287 -20.86 -8.57 17.61
CA ILE A 287 -19.42 -8.53 17.86
C ILE A 287 -18.85 -9.79 17.24
N ALA A 288 -17.85 -9.64 16.39
CA ALA A 288 -17.12 -10.74 15.80
C ALA A 288 -16.46 -11.54 16.92
N GLU A 289 -16.64 -12.86 16.90
CA GLU A 289 -15.87 -13.74 17.76
C GLU A 289 -14.38 -13.58 17.40
N ALA A 290 -13.54 -13.36 18.42
CA ALA A 290 -12.11 -13.31 18.22
C ALA A 290 -11.66 -14.68 17.64
N PRO A 291 -10.82 -14.70 16.59
CA PRO A 291 -10.22 -15.96 16.18
C PRO A 291 -9.53 -16.58 17.40
N PRO A 292 -9.72 -17.89 17.66
CA PRO A 292 -9.17 -18.53 18.85
C PRO A 292 -7.66 -18.29 18.89
N VAL A 293 -7.19 -17.68 19.98
CA VAL A 293 -5.77 -17.56 20.26
C VAL A 293 -5.34 -18.91 20.81
N GLU A 294 -4.67 -19.73 20.01
CA GLU A 294 -3.87 -20.82 20.55
C GLU A 294 -2.72 -20.20 21.35
N VAL A 295 -2.91 -20.12 22.66
CA VAL A 295 -1.85 -19.79 23.59
C VAL A 295 -1.12 -21.09 23.88
N ASP A 296 -0.01 -21.33 23.19
CA ASP A 296 0.95 -22.34 23.61
C ASP A 296 1.59 -21.90 24.93
N LEU A 297 1.02 -22.38 26.03
CA LEU A 297 1.66 -22.33 27.34
C LEU A 297 2.82 -23.31 27.33
N VAL A 298 4.00 -22.83 26.94
CA VAL A 298 5.26 -23.56 27.15
C VAL A 298 5.49 -23.72 28.66
N PRO A 299 5.52 -24.94 29.22
CA PRO A 299 5.92 -25.15 30.61
C PRO A 299 7.38 -24.70 30.76
N GLY A 300 7.63 -23.78 31.69
CA GLY A 300 8.95 -23.18 31.87
C GLY A 300 10.07 -24.21 32.01
N SER A 301 11.08 -24.13 31.13
CA SER A 301 12.34 -24.83 31.34
C SER A 301 13.22 -23.99 32.27
N ARG A 302 13.55 -24.54 33.44
CA ARG A 302 14.77 -24.16 34.16
C ARG A 302 15.97 -24.59 33.32
N GLY A 303 16.92 -23.68 33.06
CA GLY A 303 18.33 -24.04 32.87
C GLY A 303 19.02 -23.56 31.60
N ASP A 304 19.64 -22.39 31.73
CA ASP A 304 20.94 -21.93 31.21
C ASP A 304 21.24 -21.65 29.71
N PRO A 305 22.14 -20.65 29.46
CA PRO A 305 22.28 -19.96 28.20
C PRO A 305 23.62 -20.28 27.51
N ALA A 306 23.60 -21.06 26.43
CA ALA A 306 24.67 -21.04 25.42
C ALA A 306 24.27 -21.93 24.25
N THR A 307 24.11 -21.31 23.07
CA THR A 307 24.53 -21.74 21.72
C THR A 307 23.48 -21.33 20.70
N SER A 308 23.77 -20.21 20.03
CA SER A 308 23.10 -19.74 18.82
C SER A 308 23.37 -20.69 17.65
N GLY A 309 22.31 -21.16 17.01
CA GLY A 309 22.36 -21.96 15.79
C GLY A 309 21.04 -21.93 15.03
N GLY A 310 20.56 -20.73 14.68
CA GLY A 310 19.39 -20.57 13.81
C GLY A 310 19.73 -20.79 12.33
N PRO A 311 18.78 -21.23 11.48
CA PRO A 311 19.00 -21.47 10.06
C PRO A 311 19.23 -20.16 9.30
N PRO A 312 19.85 -20.19 8.10
CA PRO A 312 20.22 -18.98 7.37
C PRO A 312 18.97 -18.28 6.82
N ILE A 313 18.82 -16.99 7.16
CA ILE A 313 17.83 -16.10 6.55
C ILE A 313 18.31 -15.77 5.14
N VAL A 314 17.65 -16.32 4.11
CA VAL A 314 17.90 -15.96 2.71
C VAL A 314 17.11 -14.70 2.38
N LYS A 315 17.82 -13.59 2.18
CA LYS A 315 17.25 -12.31 1.79
C LYS A 315 17.02 -12.28 0.27
N VAL A 316 15.76 -12.34 -0.18
CA VAL A 316 15.40 -12.29 -1.60
C VAL A 316 15.07 -10.85 -2.00
N VAL A 317 15.89 -10.26 -2.84
CA VAL A 317 15.71 -8.90 -3.35
C VAL A 317 14.76 -8.93 -4.56
N LEU A 318 13.53 -8.47 -4.39
CA LEU A 318 12.59 -8.26 -5.49
C LEU A 318 12.98 -7.01 -6.30
N ARG A 319 12.97 -7.14 -7.64
CA ARG A 319 13.16 -6.01 -8.56
C ARG A 319 11.79 -5.54 -9.08
N PRO A 320 11.55 -4.23 -9.20
CA PRO A 320 10.27 -3.73 -9.68
C PRO A 320 10.09 -4.06 -11.17
N ALA A 321 8.95 -4.66 -11.53
CA ALA A 321 8.51 -4.81 -12.90
C ALA A 321 7.89 -3.49 -13.39
N GLU A 322 8.32 -3.01 -14.55
CA GLU A 322 7.71 -1.88 -15.28
C GLU A 322 6.31 -2.27 -15.77
N GLU A 323 5.44 -1.27 -15.85
CA GLU A 323 4.01 -1.37 -16.15
C GLU A 323 3.72 -2.10 -17.47
N ALA A 324 3.13 -3.30 -17.37
CA ALA A 324 2.30 -3.90 -18.40
C ALA A 324 1.30 -4.85 -17.72
N GLY A 325 0.02 -4.78 -18.07
CA GLY A 325 -0.97 -5.78 -17.64
C GLY A 325 -0.61 -7.16 -18.18
N LEU A 326 -1.12 -8.22 -17.54
CA LEU A 326 -1.05 -9.59 -18.03
C LEU A 326 -1.82 -9.71 -19.36
N GLY A 327 -1.12 -9.54 -20.48
CA GLY A 327 -1.65 -9.76 -21.83
C GLY A 327 -1.66 -11.24 -22.18
N PHE A 328 -2.64 -11.99 -21.68
CA PHE A 328 -3.01 -13.28 -22.31
C PHE A 328 -4.06 -13.00 -23.38
N ASP A 329 -3.63 -12.56 -24.57
CA ASP A 329 -4.51 -12.49 -25.74
C ASP A 329 -4.56 -13.88 -26.41
N PRO A 330 -5.71 -14.58 -26.41
CA PRO A 330 -5.82 -15.97 -26.85
C PRO A 330 -5.52 -16.20 -28.34
N VAL A 331 -5.31 -15.16 -29.15
CA VAL A 331 -5.12 -15.27 -30.61
C VAL A 331 -3.68 -14.95 -31.06
N GLU A 332 -2.93 -14.08 -30.37
CA GLU A 332 -1.55 -13.71 -30.77
C GLU A 332 -0.45 -14.67 -30.27
N GLU A 333 -0.70 -15.44 -29.20
CA GLU A 333 0.35 -16.18 -28.50
C GLU A 333 0.64 -17.61 -28.98
N GLU A 334 -0.12 -18.14 -29.96
CA GLU A 334 0.07 -19.54 -30.38
C GLU A 334 1.43 -19.77 -31.08
N ALA A 335 1.94 -18.75 -31.78
CA ALA A 335 3.28 -18.77 -32.38
C ALA A 335 4.39 -18.58 -31.32
N SER A 336 4.22 -17.64 -30.39
CA SER A 336 5.20 -17.32 -29.34
C SER A 336 5.38 -18.45 -28.32
N LEU A 337 4.32 -19.18 -28.00
CA LEU A 337 4.37 -20.34 -27.09
C LEU A 337 5.10 -21.53 -27.69
N THR A 338 4.94 -21.75 -29.00
CA THR A 338 5.62 -22.84 -29.71
C THR A 338 7.12 -22.55 -29.80
N GLN A 339 7.47 -21.30 -30.09
CA GLN A 339 8.86 -20.85 -30.16
C GLN A 339 9.55 -20.81 -28.77
N ALA A 340 8.83 -20.44 -27.71
CA ALA A 340 9.38 -20.47 -26.35
C ALA A 340 9.60 -21.90 -25.81
N ILE A 341 8.78 -22.87 -26.24
CA ILE A 341 9.03 -24.30 -25.93
C ILE A 341 10.26 -24.81 -26.71
N GLU A 342 10.43 -24.38 -27.96
CA GLU A 342 11.63 -24.67 -28.76
C GLU A 342 12.91 -24.02 -28.18
N ASP A 343 12.78 -22.87 -27.51
CA ASP A 343 13.89 -22.15 -26.83
C ASP A 343 14.33 -22.79 -25.49
N GLY A 344 13.83 -23.97 -25.13
CA GLY A 344 14.33 -24.76 -24.00
C GLY A 344 13.71 -24.42 -22.64
N LEU A 345 12.44 -24.00 -22.61
CA LEU A 345 11.70 -23.86 -21.36
C LEU A 345 11.64 -25.18 -20.58
N PRO A 346 11.77 -25.13 -19.23
CA PRO A 346 11.73 -26.33 -18.43
C PRO A 346 10.35 -26.99 -18.50
N THR A 347 10.33 -28.25 -18.93
CA THR A 347 9.15 -29.13 -18.94
C THR A 347 9.23 -30.13 -17.78
N GLY A 348 8.11 -30.80 -17.47
CA GLY A 348 8.12 -31.83 -16.45
C GLY A 348 6.78 -32.53 -16.27
N GLU A 349 6.79 -33.52 -15.40
CA GLU A 349 5.60 -34.21 -14.91
C GLU A 349 5.28 -33.74 -13.48
N GLY A 350 4.02 -33.81 -13.10
CA GLY A 350 3.52 -33.40 -11.78
C GLY A 350 2.12 -32.83 -11.84
N THR A 351 1.40 -32.90 -10.73
CA THR A 351 0.03 -32.42 -10.60
C THR A 351 0.01 -31.05 -9.91
N ILE A 352 -0.46 -30.03 -10.65
CA ILE A 352 -0.51 -28.63 -10.20
C ILE A 352 -1.97 -28.22 -10.00
N LEU A 353 -2.29 -27.69 -8.82
CA LEU A 353 -3.58 -27.06 -8.55
C LEU A 353 -3.46 -25.54 -8.75
N VAL A 354 -4.17 -25.01 -9.73
CA VAL A 354 -4.17 -23.58 -10.08
C VAL A 354 -5.44 -22.93 -9.52
N VAL A 355 -5.26 -21.94 -8.64
CA VAL A 355 -6.34 -21.24 -7.94
C VAL A 355 -6.26 -19.75 -8.20
N ASP A 356 -7.23 -19.22 -8.93
CA ASP A 356 -7.35 -17.80 -9.26
C ASP A 356 -8.82 -17.51 -9.56
N ASP A 357 -9.38 -16.48 -8.94
CA ASP A 357 -10.80 -16.10 -9.08
C ASP A 357 -11.11 -15.49 -10.45
N HIS A 358 -10.10 -14.98 -11.15
CA HIS A 358 -10.21 -14.48 -12.49
C HIS A 358 -10.13 -15.61 -13.54
N ALA A 359 -11.29 -16.01 -14.07
CA ALA A 359 -11.39 -17.13 -15.00
C ALA A 359 -10.48 -17.06 -16.25
N PRO A 360 -10.27 -15.90 -16.91
CA PRO A 360 -9.31 -15.77 -18.01
C PRO A 360 -7.86 -16.09 -17.60
N THR A 361 -7.38 -15.55 -16.48
CA THR A 361 -6.02 -15.79 -15.96
C THR A 361 -5.83 -17.25 -15.58
N ARG A 362 -6.77 -17.81 -14.79
CA ARG A 362 -6.75 -19.22 -14.38
C ARG A 362 -6.65 -20.17 -15.57
N ARG A 363 -7.49 -19.97 -16.59
CA ARG A 363 -7.51 -20.80 -17.80
C ARG A 363 -6.25 -20.61 -18.65
N GLY A 364 -5.72 -19.39 -18.73
CA GLY A 364 -4.47 -19.07 -19.42
C GLY A 364 -3.28 -19.82 -18.82
N ILE A 365 -3.09 -19.68 -17.51
CA ILE A 365 -2.07 -20.39 -16.74
C ILE A 365 -2.25 -21.91 -16.88
N GLY A 366 -3.48 -22.42 -16.73
CA GLY A 366 -3.75 -23.85 -16.82
C GLY A 366 -3.46 -24.43 -18.19
N ARG A 367 -3.74 -23.70 -19.28
CA ARG A 367 -3.40 -24.14 -20.64
C ARG A 367 -1.89 -24.15 -20.87
N PHE A 368 -1.20 -23.13 -20.38
CA PHE A 368 0.26 -23.02 -20.49
C PHE A 368 0.98 -24.17 -19.79
N LEU A 369 0.63 -24.45 -18.54
CA LEU A 369 1.26 -25.51 -17.76
C LEU A 369 0.98 -26.92 -18.33
N ARG A 370 -0.22 -27.17 -18.86
CA ARG A 370 -0.51 -28.44 -19.56
C ARG A 370 0.36 -28.66 -20.79
N ARG A 371 0.70 -27.59 -21.53
CA ARG A 371 1.61 -27.67 -22.69
C ARG A 371 3.05 -27.99 -22.28
N LEU A 372 3.45 -27.66 -21.05
CA LEU A 372 4.77 -28.00 -20.49
C LEU A 372 4.84 -29.43 -19.90
N GLY A 373 3.76 -30.21 -20.00
CA GLY A 373 3.71 -31.62 -19.56
C GLY A 373 3.04 -31.86 -18.20
N TYR A 374 2.58 -30.81 -17.52
CA TYR A 374 1.96 -30.94 -16.19
C TYR A 374 0.49 -31.33 -16.25
N SER A 375 0.05 -32.12 -15.28
CA SER A 375 -1.39 -32.35 -15.02
C SER A 375 -1.93 -31.16 -14.23
N VAL A 376 -2.95 -30.46 -14.75
CA VAL A 376 -3.45 -29.23 -14.12
C VAL A 376 -4.92 -29.35 -13.73
N VAL A 377 -5.19 -29.15 -12.44
CA VAL A 377 -6.51 -28.99 -11.86
C VAL A 377 -6.76 -27.50 -11.63
N GLU A 378 -7.91 -26.99 -12.05
CA GLU A 378 -8.26 -25.57 -11.93
C GLU A 378 -9.38 -25.37 -10.90
N ALA A 379 -9.21 -24.42 -9.99
CA ALA A 379 -10.23 -24.04 -9.02
C ALA A 379 -10.48 -22.52 -9.05
N PRO A 380 -11.75 -22.07 -9.08
CA PRO A 380 -12.08 -20.64 -9.11
C PRO A 380 -12.00 -19.95 -7.74
N ASP A 381 -11.88 -20.69 -6.66
CA ASP A 381 -11.85 -20.16 -5.29
C ASP A 381 -11.21 -21.18 -4.34
N GLY A 382 -10.85 -20.73 -3.13
CA GLY A 382 -10.21 -21.58 -2.14
C GLY A 382 -11.07 -22.76 -1.64
N ARG A 383 -12.41 -22.65 -1.64
CA ARG A 383 -13.28 -23.77 -1.22
C ARG A 383 -13.28 -24.88 -2.27
N SER A 384 -13.41 -24.49 -3.54
CA SER A 384 -13.32 -25.39 -4.69
C SER A 384 -11.93 -26.03 -4.80
N ALA A 385 -10.88 -25.29 -4.43
CA ALA A 385 -9.51 -25.80 -4.37
C ALA A 385 -9.35 -26.89 -3.30
N LEU A 386 -9.82 -26.66 -2.07
CA LEU A 386 -9.80 -27.69 -1.01
C LEU A 386 -10.61 -28.93 -1.37
N ALA A 387 -11.80 -28.75 -1.95
CA ALA A 387 -12.62 -29.87 -2.40
C ALA A 387 -11.92 -30.69 -3.48
N SER A 388 -11.22 -30.02 -4.41
CA SER A 388 -10.43 -30.68 -5.45
C SER A 388 -9.25 -31.42 -4.85
N ALA A 389 -8.47 -30.78 -3.97
CA ALA A 389 -7.31 -31.38 -3.31
C ALA A 389 -7.66 -32.69 -2.57
N ARG A 390 -8.78 -32.72 -1.84
CA ARG A 390 -9.27 -33.94 -1.14
C ARG A 390 -9.61 -35.11 -2.06
N SER A 391 -9.89 -34.82 -3.32
CA SER A 391 -10.24 -35.83 -4.34
C SER A 391 -9.05 -36.23 -5.22
N MET A 392 -7.90 -35.58 -5.06
CA MET A 392 -6.70 -35.82 -5.85
C MET A 392 -5.84 -36.91 -5.21
N GLU A 393 -5.28 -37.80 -6.03
CA GLU A 393 -4.36 -38.84 -5.55
C GLU A 393 -3.00 -38.27 -5.12
N SER A 394 -2.56 -37.18 -5.77
CA SER A 394 -1.34 -36.45 -5.43
C SER A 394 -1.44 -34.97 -5.83
N LEU A 395 -0.82 -34.10 -5.04
CA LEU A 395 -0.69 -32.67 -5.30
C LEU A 395 0.76 -32.26 -5.10
N ASP A 396 1.44 -31.96 -6.21
CA ASP A 396 2.88 -31.67 -6.20
C ASP A 396 3.18 -30.17 -6.02
N LEU A 397 2.26 -29.30 -6.47
CA LEU A 397 2.38 -27.85 -6.37
C LEU A 397 1.01 -27.17 -6.31
N LEU A 398 0.82 -26.29 -5.33
CA LEU A 398 -0.26 -25.31 -5.31
C LEU A 398 0.21 -24.01 -5.94
N LEU A 399 -0.47 -23.53 -6.97
CA LEU A 399 -0.31 -22.20 -7.53
C LEU A 399 -1.56 -21.40 -7.20
N THR A 400 -1.44 -20.34 -6.41
CA THR A 400 -2.61 -19.59 -5.93
C THR A 400 -2.40 -18.08 -6.01
N ASP A 401 -3.45 -17.34 -6.38
CA ASP A 401 -3.51 -15.91 -6.11
C ASP A 401 -3.51 -15.69 -4.58
N LEU A 402 -2.90 -14.59 -4.15
CA LEU A 402 -2.83 -14.21 -2.75
C LEU A 402 -4.20 -13.74 -2.24
N VAL A 403 -4.87 -12.93 -3.05
CA VAL A 403 -6.13 -12.28 -2.71
C VAL A 403 -7.22 -12.88 -3.59
N MET A 404 -8.13 -13.62 -2.97
CA MET A 404 -9.30 -14.19 -3.64
C MET A 404 -10.53 -14.00 -2.74
N PRO A 405 -11.73 -13.78 -3.32
CA PRO A 405 -12.97 -13.68 -2.57
C PRO A 405 -13.26 -14.92 -1.71
N GLY A 406 -13.71 -14.70 -0.47
CA GLY A 406 -14.14 -15.75 0.46
C GLY A 406 -13.03 -16.51 1.18
N MET A 407 -11.89 -16.80 0.54
CA MET A 407 -10.73 -17.46 1.14
C MET A 407 -9.45 -17.00 0.45
N SER A 408 -8.51 -16.40 1.20
CA SER A 408 -7.21 -15.99 0.67
C SER A 408 -6.32 -17.20 0.34
N GLY A 409 -5.32 -17.01 -0.52
CA GLY A 409 -4.34 -18.05 -0.83
C GLY A 409 -3.60 -18.56 0.41
N PHE A 410 -3.35 -17.69 1.38
CA PHE A 410 -2.75 -18.06 2.67
C PHE A 410 -3.67 -18.97 3.50
N THR A 411 -4.96 -18.64 3.60
CA THR A 411 -5.93 -19.46 4.34
C THR A 411 -6.14 -20.81 3.66
N LEU A 412 -6.11 -20.85 2.32
CA LEU A 412 -6.15 -22.08 1.55
C LEU A 412 -4.95 -22.97 1.88
N MET A 413 -3.74 -22.39 1.85
CA MET A 413 -2.49 -23.11 2.12
C MET A 413 -2.47 -23.70 3.53
N GLN A 414 -2.84 -22.91 4.54
CA GLN A 414 -2.87 -23.37 5.93
C GLN A 414 -3.82 -24.58 6.10
N LYS A 415 -5.03 -24.51 5.52
CA LYS A 415 -5.99 -25.63 5.55
C LYS A 415 -5.52 -26.85 4.78
N LEU A 416 -4.80 -26.63 3.69
CA LEU A 416 -4.23 -27.72 2.90
C LEU A 416 -3.13 -28.43 3.71
N GLU A 417 -2.29 -27.67 4.41
CA GLU A 417 -1.24 -28.21 5.27
C GLU A 417 -1.79 -28.98 6.47
N ASP A 418 -2.85 -28.47 7.11
CA ASP A 418 -3.54 -29.16 8.20
C ASP A 418 -4.14 -30.51 7.77
N GLU A 419 -4.63 -30.61 6.53
CA GLU A 419 -5.34 -31.80 6.03
C GLU A 419 -4.43 -32.81 5.31
N HIS A 420 -3.37 -32.34 4.63
CA HIS A 420 -2.57 -33.15 3.70
C HIS A 420 -1.05 -33.04 3.95
N GLY A 421 -0.62 -32.23 4.94
CA GLY A 421 0.79 -32.02 5.28
C GLY A 421 1.46 -30.92 4.44
N PRO A 422 2.76 -30.69 4.64
CA PRO A 422 3.47 -29.61 3.96
C PRO A 422 3.46 -29.79 2.44
N HIS A 423 3.31 -28.69 1.71
CA HIS A 423 3.25 -28.67 0.25
C HIS A 423 4.17 -27.60 -0.36
N ARG A 424 4.39 -27.68 -1.67
CA ARG A 424 5.02 -26.61 -2.43
C ARG A 424 3.96 -25.61 -2.84
N VAL A 425 4.21 -24.33 -2.63
CA VAL A 425 3.25 -23.26 -2.91
C VAL A 425 3.91 -22.12 -3.68
N LEU A 426 3.34 -21.77 -4.82
CA LEU A 426 3.68 -20.60 -5.60
C LEU A 426 2.57 -19.56 -5.47
N TYR A 427 2.84 -18.46 -4.78
CA TYR A 427 1.93 -17.33 -4.69
C TYR A 427 2.10 -16.40 -5.88
N ILE A 428 1.00 -16.01 -6.50
CA ILE A 428 0.99 -14.94 -7.51
C ILE A 428 0.38 -13.68 -6.88
N SER A 429 1.10 -12.56 -6.84
CA SER A 429 0.67 -11.31 -6.17
C SER A 429 0.69 -10.09 -7.11
N GLY A 430 -0.37 -9.29 -7.09
CA GLY A 430 -0.55 -8.12 -7.96
C GLY A 430 -0.08 -6.76 -7.43
N HIS A 431 0.52 -6.68 -6.24
CA HIS A 431 0.84 -5.40 -5.60
C HIS A 431 2.32 -5.26 -5.21
N GLN A 432 2.89 -4.08 -5.52
CA GLN A 432 4.15 -3.55 -4.98
C GLN A 432 3.99 -3.24 -3.49
N GLN A 433 3.84 -4.28 -2.66
CA GLN A 433 3.92 -4.16 -1.22
C GLN A 433 5.03 -5.05 -0.69
N THR A 434 5.79 -4.41 0.19
CA THR A 434 6.95 -4.81 0.97
C THR A 434 6.91 -6.28 1.40
N GLU A 435 8.07 -6.95 1.30
CA GLU A 435 8.38 -8.30 1.81
C GLU A 435 7.33 -8.85 2.79
N VAL A 436 6.44 -9.73 2.29
CA VAL A 436 5.57 -10.53 3.15
C VAL A 436 6.45 -11.63 3.75
N ILE A 437 7.08 -11.34 4.89
CA ILE A 437 7.73 -12.36 5.71
C ILE A 437 6.62 -13.06 6.47
N TRP A 438 6.31 -14.28 6.04
CA TRP A 438 5.34 -15.14 6.70
C TRP A 438 6.08 -16.24 7.46
N ASP A 439 5.91 -16.26 8.78
CA ASP A 439 6.52 -17.24 9.72
C ASP A 439 5.64 -18.50 9.92
N GLY A 440 4.61 -18.71 9.09
CA GLY A 440 3.45 -19.53 9.48
C GLY A 440 3.31 -20.94 8.87
N ALA A 441 4.29 -21.48 8.14
CA ALA A 441 4.30 -22.90 7.78
C ALA A 441 5.70 -23.48 7.98
N PRO A 442 6.02 -23.99 9.18
CA PRO A 442 7.25 -24.71 9.41
C PRO A 442 7.21 -26.07 8.69
N GLY A 443 7.40 -26.07 7.36
CA GLY A 443 7.43 -27.29 6.55
C GLY A 443 7.23 -27.07 5.05
N SER A 444 6.40 -26.11 4.65
CA SER A 444 6.06 -25.91 3.23
C SER A 444 7.09 -25.08 2.46
N VAL A 445 7.30 -25.40 1.18
CA VAL A 445 8.26 -24.68 0.32
C VAL A 445 7.54 -23.58 -0.45
N ILE A 446 7.85 -22.32 -0.14
CA ILE A 446 7.10 -21.16 -0.63
C ILE A 446 7.94 -20.34 -1.60
N GLU A 447 7.35 -19.93 -2.73
CA GLU A 447 7.92 -18.93 -3.64
C GLU A 447 6.84 -17.92 -4.04
N TYR A 448 7.25 -16.70 -4.38
CA TYR A 448 6.37 -15.60 -4.76
C TYR A 448 6.69 -15.13 -6.18
N LEU A 449 5.66 -14.87 -6.98
CA LEU A 449 5.75 -14.31 -8.31
C LEU A 449 4.86 -13.05 -8.40
N SER A 450 5.43 -11.93 -8.85
CA SER A 450 4.67 -10.70 -9.07
C SER A 450 3.86 -10.77 -10.36
N LYS A 451 2.61 -10.28 -10.36
CA LYS A 451 1.86 -9.97 -11.60
C LYS A 451 2.43 -8.65 -12.18
N PRO A 452 2.69 -8.54 -13.49
CA PRO A 452 2.45 -9.56 -14.51
C PRO A 452 3.49 -10.70 -14.51
N THR A 453 3.01 -11.94 -14.60
CA THR A 453 3.83 -13.15 -14.70
C THR A 453 4.21 -13.41 -16.15
N GLU A 454 5.48 -13.22 -16.53
CA GLU A 454 5.97 -13.65 -17.84
C GLU A 454 5.93 -15.20 -17.95
N PRO A 455 5.51 -15.78 -19.09
CA PRO A 455 5.44 -17.24 -19.26
C PRO A 455 6.75 -17.97 -18.92
N ALA A 456 7.89 -17.39 -19.34
CA ALA A 456 9.21 -17.96 -19.05
C ALA A 456 9.61 -17.87 -17.58
N GLY A 457 9.11 -16.84 -16.86
CA GLY A 457 9.31 -16.69 -15.41
C GLY A 457 8.48 -17.70 -14.63
N LEU A 458 7.21 -17.88 -15.03
CA LEU A 458 6.31 -18.87 -14.43
C LEU A 458 6.83 -20.30 -14.60
N ALA A 459 7.26 -20.68 -15.81
CA ALA A 459 7.79 -22.03 -16.06
C ALA A 459 9.03 -22.34 -15.19
N ARG A 460 9.96 -21.37 -15.05
CA ARG A 460 11.15 -21.52 -14.20
C ARG A 460 10.79 -21.62 -12.72
N ALA A 461 9.88 -20.78 -12.22
CA ALA A 461 9.44 -20.83 -10.83
C ALA A 461 8.78 -22.19 -10.47
N VAL A 462 7.92 -22.69 -11.36
CA VAL A 462 7.27 -24.01 -11.21
C VAL A 462 8.30 -25.14 -11.16
N ARG A 463 9.24 -25.19 -12.12
CA ARG A 463 10.29 -26.21 -12.14
C ARG A 463 11.17 -26.15 -10.89
N ASN A 464 11.62 -24.95 -10.52
CA ASN A 464 12.47 -24.74 -9.35
C ASN A 464 11.80 -25.21 -8.06
N LEU A 465 10.50 -24.97 -7.90
CA LEU A 465 9.76 -25.45 -6.74
C LEU A 465 9.64 -26.97 -6.74
N LEU A 466 9.24 -27.57 -7.86
CA LEU A 466 9.08 -29.03 -7.99
C LEU A 466 10.38 -29.80 -7.74
N ASP A 467 11.54 -29.19 -8.01
CA ASP A 467 12.86 -29.77 -7.72
C ASP A 467 13.27 -29.71 -6.24
N ARG A 468 12.62 -28.88 -5.41
CA ARG A 468 12.94 -28.78 -3.98
C ARG A 468 12.28 -29.91 -3.19
N PRO A 469 13.00 -30.61 -2.30
CA PRO A 469 12.40 -31.64 -1.45
C PRO A 469 11.39 -31.01 -0.48
N VAL A 470 10.24 -31.65 -0.30
CA VAL A 470 9.29 -31.30 0.75
C VAL A 470 9.77 -31.98 2.05
N PRO A 471 9.95 -31.25 3.16
CA PRO A 471 10.31 -31.83 4.46
C PRO A 471 9.30 -32.90 4.91
N GLU A 472 9.78 -34.09 5.28
CA GLU A 472 8.92 -35.12 5.86
C GLU A 472 8.51 -34.74 7.29
N VAL A 473 7.22 -34.84 7.58
CA VAL A 473 6.69 -34.69 8.94
C VAL A 473 7.20 -35.85 9.80
N VAL A 474 8.12 -35.57 10.72
CA VAL A 474 8.58 -36.55 11.71
C VAL A 474 7.45 -36.80 12.71
N ASN A 475 6.60 -37.78 12.43
CA ASN A 475 5.63 -38.29 13.39
C ASN A 475 6.38 -38.97 14.54
N ASN A 476 6.49 -38.31 15.69
CA ASN A 476 6.99 -38.95 16.90
C ASN A 476 5.85 -39.82 17.48
N PRO A 477 6.00 -41.16 17.59
CA PRO A 477 4.95 -42.00 18.14
C PRO A 477 4.88 -41.87 19.67
N SER A 478 3.66 -41.56 20.14
CA SER A 478 3.03 -41.78 21.47
C SER A 478 3.89 -41.71 22.73
#